data_AF-A0A1R1PJ66-F1
#
_entry.id   AF-A0A1R1PJ66-F1
#
_cell.length_a   1.000
_cell.length_b   1.000
_cell.length_c   1.000
_cell.angle_alpha   90.00
_cell.angle_beta   90.00
_cell.angle_gamma   90.00
#
_symmetry.space_group_name_H-M   'P 1'
#
loop_
_entity.id
_entity.type
_entity.pdbx_description
1 polymer ?
#
loop_
_entity_poly.entity_id
_entity_poly.type
_entity_poly.pdbx_seq_one_letter_code
_entity_poly.pdbx_strand_id
1 'polypeptide(L)'
;MNTKYNGNNLFNKLPSSILSKIFVLAQNPQLSLLNKNMYYISQQVSTASKYIVNHILSSIRFSFEWRLENILNRYTRIRTNEAIGALVLRKIKSLDYETALRLAFKYRWKNVLNKLLKMYVVVDESTSAVVHMNTIFMNEDEYLDIDIGKYISQSNEPQKEETDIRVFDSIYIAPIITKIDASDILMCEMLEIVGESDVQMLIDICNARFEFPPDISSSVGRDVRCIDNKFMTCCMLTAARRVCGLNNLGWLKRILDFEFNVNFPFQ
;
A
#
# COMPACT_ATOMS: atom_id res chain seq x y z
N MET A 1 19.16 -7.19 56.26
CA MET A 1 19.52 -8.33 55.40
C MET A 1 19.28 -7.94 53.95
N ASN A 2 20.34 -7.63 53.20
CA ASN A 2 20.27 -7.36 51.76
C ASN A 2 20.11 -8.68 51.02
N THR A 3 18.90 -8.98 50.56
CA THR A 3 18.70 -10.02 49.54
C THR A 3 19.24 -9.49 48.23
N LYS A 4 20.49 -9.86 47.91
CA LYS A 4 21.02 -9.79 46.54
C LYS A 4 20.08 -10.63 45.66
N TYR A 5 19.18 -9.98 44.92
CA TYR A 5 18.47 -10.57 43.79
C TYR A 5 19.49 -10.84 42.66
N ASN A 6 20.35 -11.85 42.85
CA ASN A 6 21.00 -12.55 41.75
C ASN A 6 19.96 -13.49 41.13
N GLY A 7 18.87 -12.92 40.61
CA GLY A 7 17.92 -13.64 39.78
C GLY A 7 18.61 -13.97 38.47
N ASN A 8 18.79 -15.26 38.19
CA ASN A 8 19.33 -15.80 36.96
C ASN A 8 18.68 -15.16 35.72
N ASN A 9 19.29 -14.08 35.20
CA ASN A 9 18.86 -13.37 34.00
C ASN A 9 19.31 -14.12 32.74
N LEU A 10 19.07 -15.43 32.70
CA LEU A 10 19.46 -16.33 31.61
C LEU A 10 18.86 -15.86 30.28
N PHE A 11 17.62 -15.35 30.30
CA PHE A 11 16.96 -14.75 29.15
C PHE A 11 17.64 -13.48 28.62
N ASN A 12 18.25 -12.65 29.47
CA ASN A 12 18.95 -11.45 29.03
C ASN A 12 20.27 -11.77 28.30
N LYS A 13 20.79 -12.98 28.47
CA LYS A 13 22.01 -13.45 27.81
C LYS A 13 21.76 -14.19 26.50
N LEU A 14 20.49 -14.44 26.14
CA LEU A 14 20.16 -15.11 24.89
C LEU A 14 20.45 -14.19 23.70
N PRO A 15 21.00 -14.72 22.59
CA PRO A 15 21.14 -13.98 21.35
C PRO A 15 19.81 -13.45 20.83
N SER A 16 19.87 -12.28 20.19
CA SER A 16 18.72 -11.61 19.54
C SER A 16 17.94 -12.53 18.59
N SER A 17 18.64 -13.39 17.84
CA SER A 17 18.04 -14.35 16.92
C SER A 17 17.21 -15.42 17.63
N ILE A 18 17.63 -15.85 18.83
CA ILE A 18 16.88 -16.82 19.65
C ILE A 18 15.67 -16.13 20.27
N LEU A 19 15.83 -14.93 20.83
CA LEU A 19 14.72 -14.15 21.40
C LEU A 19 13.64 -13.86 20.34
N SER A 20 14.06 -13.51 19.12
CA SER A 20 13.14 -13.29 17.99
C SER A 20 12.36 -14.55 17.64
N LYS A 21 13.03 -15.71 17.55
CA LYS A 21 12.36 -17.00 17.32
C LYS A 21 11.36 -17.34 18.43
N ILE A 22 11.75 -17.18 19.70
CA ILE A 22 10.86 -17.41 20.84
C ILE A 22 9.63 -16.51 20.74
N PHE A 23 9.80 -15.21 20.51
CA PHE A 23 8.71 -14.26 20.41
C PHE A 23 7.74 -14.61 19.27
N VAL A 24 8.26 -14.92 18.07
CA VAL A 24 7.46 -15.27 16.90
C VAL A 24 6.69 -16.58 17.11
N LEU A 25 7.34 -17.62 17.65
CA LEU A 25 6.72 -18.94 17.80
C LEU A 25 5.69 -18.98 18.94
N ALA A 26 5.95 -18.27 20.03
CA ALA A 26 5.07 -18.30 21.19
C ALA A 26 3.73 -17.57 20.96
N GLN A 27 3.65 -16.69 19.95
CA GLN A 27 2.42 -15.97 19.58
C GLN A 27 1.77 -15.24 20.78
N ASN A 28 2.60 -14.78 21.72
CA ASN A 28 2.16 -14.12 22.95
C ASN A 28 2.85 -12.74 23.08
N PRO A 29 2.11 -11.64 22.90
CA PRO A 29 2.67 -10.29 22.95
C PRO A 29 3.15 -9.91 24.35
N GLN A 30 2.66 -10.58 25.41
CA GLN A 30 3.08 -10.34 26.80
C GLN A 30 4.55 -10.69 27.03
N LEU A 31 5.16 -11.51 26.16
CA LEU A 31 6.59 -11.79 26.23
C LEU A 31 7.43 -10.52 26.08
N SER A 32 6.94 -9.51 25.35
CA SER A 32 7.61 -8.21 25.24
C SER A 32 7.81 -7.50 26.59
N LEU A 33 7.04 -7.87 27.62
CA LEU A 33 7.12 -7.28 28.96
C LEU A 33 8.12 -7.99 29.88
N LEU A 34 8.67 -9.15 29.46
CA LEU A 34 9.55 -9.95 30.32
C LEU A 34 10.87 -9.24 30.65
N ASN A 35 11.48 -8.58 29.67
CA ASN A 35 12.71 -7.80 29.86
C ASN A 35 12.94 -6.82 28.69
N LYS A 36 13.92 -5.92 28.87
CA LYS A 36 14.29 -4.90 27.88
C LYS A 36 14.71 -5.49 26.52
N ASN A 37 15.40 -6.63 26.51
CA ASN A 37 15.85 -7.26 25.26
C ASN A 37 14.67 -7.83 24.48
N MET A 38 13.74 -8.51 25.14
CA MET A 38 12.53 -9.03 24.50
C MET A 38 11.62 -7.91 24.02
N TYR A 39 11.50 -6.84 24.79
CA TYR A 39 10.82 -5.62 24.33
C TYR A 39 11.46 -5.10 23.03
N TYR A 40 12.77 -4.85 23.05
CA TYR A 40 13.49 -4.34 21.87
C TYR A 40 13.33 -5.26 20.64
N ILE A 41 13.49 -6.57 20.83
CA ILE A 41 13.36 -7.56 19.76
C ILE A 41 11.93 -7.60 19.20
N SER A 42 10.91 -7.49 20.03
CA SER A 42 9.50 -7.46 19.60
C SER A 42 9.16 -6.28 18.67
N GLN A 43 9.93 -5.19 18.75
CA GLN A 43 9.73 -3.99 17.94
C GLN A 43 10.55 -4.00 16.64
N GLN A 44 11.47 -4.96 16.46
CA GLN A 44 12.26 -5.05 15.23
C GLN A 44 11.37 -5.42 14.05
N VAL A 45 11.56 -4.72 12.92
CA VAL A 45 10.76 -4.89 11.70
C VAL A 45 10.66 -6.35 11.26
N SER A 46 11.78 -7.08 11.25
CA SER A 46 11.82 -8.49 10.83
C SER A 46 11.12 -9.44 11.82
N THR A 47 11.21 -9.17 13.13
CA THR A 47 10.54 -9.97 14.16
C THR A 47 9.04 -9.71 14.16
N ALA A 48 8.63 -8.44 14.13
CA ALA A 48 7.23 -8.03 14.13
C ALA A 48 6.51 -8.52 12.88
N SER A 49 7.10 -8.35 11.69
CA SER A 49 6.52 -8.88 10.44
C SER A 49 6.36 -10.40 10.48
N LYS A 50 7.39 -11.16 10.91
CA LYS A 50 7.29 -12.61 11.07
C LYS A 50 6.22 -13.02 12.08
N TYR A 51 6.11 -12.31 13.19
CA TYR A 51 5.08 -12.56 14.20
C TYR A 51 3.68 -12.40 13.59
N ILE A 52 3.44 -11.29 12.87
CA ILE A 52 2.15 -10.97 12.23
C ILE A 52 1.81 -12.00 11.15
N VAL A 53 2.77 -12.32 10.27
CA VAL A 53 2.59 -13.33 9.22
C VAL A 53 2.24 -14.67 9.84
N ASN A 54 2.97 -15.11 10.86
CA ASN A 54 2.68 -16.37 11.54
C ASN A 54 1.28 -16.36 12.20
N HIS A 55 0.88 -15.24 12.81
CA HIS A 55 -0.46 -15.08 13.39
C HIS A 55 -1.59 -15.16 12.35
N ILE A 56 -1.37 -14.56 11.18
CA ILE A 56 -2.33 -14.53 10.08
C ILE A 56 -2.37 -15.87 9.35
N LEU A 57 -1.30 -16.65 9.35
CA LEU A 57 -1.30 -17.98 8.73
C LEU A 57 -1.80 -19.09 9.67
N SER A 58 -1.71 -18.90 11.00
CA SER A 58 -2.00 -19.96 11.98
C SER A 58 -3.49 -20.15 12.32
N SER A 59 -4.39 -19.29 11.86
CA SER A 59 -5.83 -19.37 12.17
C SER A 59 -6.68 -19.56 10.91
N ILE A 60 -7.63 -20.48 10.98
CA ILE A 60 -8.53 -20.83 9.86
C ILE A 60 -9.90 -20.14 10.02
N ARG A 61 -10.20 -19.56 11.19
CA ARG A 61 -11.56 -19.12 11.55
C ARG A 61 -11.99 -17.76 10.98
N PHE A 62 -11.05 -16.89 10.62
CA PHE A 62 -11.34 -15.52 10.17
C PHE A 62 -10.54 -15.17 8.92
N SER A 63 -11.05 -14.22 8.11
CA SER A 63 -10.28 -13.69 6.97
C SER A 63 -8.94 -13.13 7.43
N PHE A 64 -7.93 -13.18 6.55
CA PHE A 64 -6.61 -12.65 6.87
C PHE A 64 -6.68 -11.13 7.12
N GLU A 65 -7.53 -10.43 6.37
CA GLU A 65 -7.78 -8.98 6.49
C GLU A 65 -8.22 -8.62 7.90
N TRP A 66 -9.27 -9.27 8.42
CA TRP A 66 -9.80 -8.97 9.74
C TRP A 66 -8.74 -9.18 10.83
N ARG A 67 -7.91 -10.22 10.69
CA ARG A 67 -6.84 -10.51 11.64
C ARG A 67 -5.69 -9.51 11.55
N LEU A 68 -5.30 -9.14 10.33
CA LEU A 68 -4.31 -8.10 10.10
C LEU A 68 -4.79 -6.79 10.71
N GLU A 69 -6.03 -6.40 10.42
CA GLU A 69 -6.64 -5.19 10.98
C GLU A 69 -6.67 -5.21 12.51
N ASN A 70 -7.09 -6.33 13.11
CA ASN A 70 -7.13 -6.48 14.56
C ASN A 70 -5.73 -6.29 15.20
N ILE A 71 -4.69 -6.89 14.62
CA ILE A 71 -3.32 -6.72 15.13
C ILE A 71 -2.86 -5.26 14.94
N LEU A 72 -3.00 -4.70 13.75
CA LEU A 72 -2.51 -3.35 13.46
C LEU A 72 -3.26 -2.31 14.29
N ASN A 73 -4.57 -2.43 14.45
CA ASN A 73 -5.37 -1.51 15.26
C ASN A 73 -5.02 -1.59 16.76
N ARG A 74 -4.61 -2.78 17.24
CA ARG A 74 -4.17 -2.96 18.63
C ARG A 74 -2.78 -2.38 18.89
N TYR A 75 -1.90 -2.33 17.89
CA TYR A 75 -0.51 -1.93 18.06
C TYR A 75 -0.11 -0.75 17.16
N THR A 76 -0.38 0.47 17.62
CA THR A 76 -0.15 1.72 16.85
C THR A 76 1.25 1.86 16.27
N ARG A 77 2.32 1.51 17.01
CA ARG A 77 3.71 1.59 16.50
C ARG A 77 3.99 0.65 15.33
N ILE A 78 3.36 -0.53 15.36
CA ILE A 78 3.47 -1.51 14.28
C ILE A 78 2.66 -1.02 13.09
N ARG A 79 1.44 -0.54 13.34
CA ARG A 79 0.54 0.05 12.34
C ARG A 79 1.20 1.14 11.49
N THR A 80 1.88 2.08 12.14
CA THR A 80 2.52 3.22 11.46
C THR A 80 3.87 2.88 10.84
N ASN A 81 4.39 1.66 11.04
CA ASN A 81 5.65 1.24 10.46
C ASN A 81 5.41 0.56 9.11
N GLU A 82 5.50 1.36 8.06
CA GLU A 82 5.29 0.92 6.69
C GLU A 82 6.21 -0.24 6.27
N ALA A 83 7.44 -0.32 6.78
CA ALA A 83 8.33 -1.44 6.46
C ALA A 83 7.79 -2.78 6.98
N ILE A 84 7.12 -2.77 8.14
CA ILE A 84 6.42 -3.96 8.63
C ILE A 84 5.23 -4.28 7.72
N GLY A 85 4.41 -3.27 7.39
CA GLY A 85 3.28 -3.43 6.47
C GLY A 85 3.69 -4.05 5.14
N ALA A 86 4.69 -3.48 4.48
CA ALA A 86 5.24 -3.97 3.22
C ALA A 86 5.72 -5.43 3.31
N LEU A 87 6.46 -5.79 4.37
CA LEU A 87 6.92 -7.18 4.58
C LEU A 87 5.77 -8.15 4.85
N VAL A 88 4.72 -7.71 5.53
CA VAL A 88 3.54 -8.54 5.81
C VAL A 88 2.74 -8.77 4.54
N LEU A 89 2.41 -7.71 3.78
CA LEU A 89 1.71 -7.83 2.50
C LEU A 89 2.46 -8.78 1.56
N ARG A 90 3.80 -8.66 1.53
CA ARG A 90 4.71 -9.51 0.76
C ARG A 90 4.92 -10.92 1.32
N LYS A 91 4.12 -11.39 2.28
CA LYS A 91 4.07 -12.81 2.67
C LYS A 91 2.66 -13.41 2.63
N ILE A 92 1.63 -12.65 2.27
CA ILE A 92 0.24 -13.13 2.10
C ILE A 92 0.05 -13.60 0.67
N LYS A 93 -0.02 -14.92 0.43
CA LYS A 93 -0.23 -15.48 -0.91
C LYS A 93 -1.56 -15.02 -1.51
N SER A 94 -1.56 -14.72 -2.82
CA SER A 94 -2.75 -14.31 -3.59
C SER A 94 -3.46 -13.10 -2.99
N LEU A 95 -2.69 -12.15 -2.44
CA LEU A 95 -3.22 -10.87 -2.00
C LEU A 95 -3.69 -10.09 -3.22
N ASP A 96 -4.98 -9.78 -3.28
CA ASP A 96 -5.56 -8.99 -4.37
C ASP A 96 -5.16 -7.51 -4.26
N TYR A 97 -5.12 -6.84 -5.42
CA TYR A 97 -4.71 -5.45 -5.53
C TYR A 97 -5.58 -4.48 -4.70
N GLU A 98 -6.89 -4.67 -4.66
CA GLU A 98 -7.82 -3.77 -3.96
C GLU A 98 -7.59 -3.82 -2.46
N THR A 99 -7.41 -5.03 -1.92
CA THR A 99 -7.06 -5.20 -0.50
C THR A 99 -5.71 -4.58 -0.17
N ALA A 100 -4.70 -4.77 -1.02
CA ALA A 100 -3.39 -4.13 -0.83
C ALA A 100 -3.50 -2.60 -0.83
N LEU A 101 -4.25 -2.04 -1.79
CA LEU A 101 -4.51 -0.60 -1.91
C LEU A 101 -5.26 -0.06 -0.70
N ARG A 102 -6.35 -0.72 -0.29
CA ARG A 102 -7.15 -0.35 0.87
C ARG A 102 -6.33 -0.33 2.15
N LEU A 103 -5.53 -1.37 2.41
CA LEU A 103 -4.66 -1.45 3.58
C LEU A 103 -3.58 -0.35 3.57
N ALA A 104 -2.91 -0.15 2.43
CA ALA A 104 -1.90 0.89 2.29
C ALA A 104 -2.47 2.29 2.54
N PHE A 105 -3.66 2.56 1.99
CA PHE A 105 -4.35 3.83 2.20
C PHE A 105 -4.81 3.99 3.65
N LYS A 106 -5.52 3.00 4.23
CA LYS A 106 -6.02 2.99 5.62
C LYS A 106 -4.91 3.29 6.63
N TYR A 107 -3.74 2.70 6.45
CA TYR A 107 -2.62 2.84 7.37
C TYR A 107 -1.59 3.91 6.97
N ARG A 108 -1.89 4.70 5.93
CA ARG A 108 -1.07 5.81 5.44
C ARG A 108 0.35 5.38 5.06
N TRP A 109 0.49 4.18 4.49
CA TRP A 109 1.75 3.64 3.97
C TRP A 109 2.07 4.29 2.62
N LYS A 110 2.61 5.52 2.67
CA LYS A 110 2.78 6.40 1.51
C LYS A 110 3.64 5.80 0.40
N ASN A 111 4.73 5.09 0.74
CA ASN A 111 5.62 4.49 -0.24
C ASN A 111 4.99 3.27 -0.92
N VAL A 112 4.29 2.42 -0.15
CA VAL A 112 3.52 1.28 -0.66
C VAL A 112 2.40 1.77 -1.56
N LEU A 113 1.64 2.78 -1.12
CA LEU A 113 0.59 3.40 -1.90
C LEU A 113 1.11 3.99 -3.21
N ASN A 114 2.18 4.78 -3.17
CA ASN A 114 2.81 5.33 -4.37
C ASN A 114 3.24 4.23 -5.36
N LYS A 115 3.79 3.12 -4.84
CA LYS A 115 4.16 1.97 -5.67
C LYS A 115 2.93 1.26 -6.27
N LEU A 116 1.84 1.12 -5.52
CA LEU A 116 0.57 0.53 -6.00
C LEU A 116 -0.10 1.38 -7.08
N LEU A 117 -0.09 2.70 -6.93
CA LEU A 117 -0.63 3.64 -7.92
C LEU A 117 0.15 3.59 -9.24
N LYS A 118 1.46 3.30 -9.19
CA LYS A 118 2.35 3.23 -10.35
C LYS A 118 2.37 1.86 -11.03
N MET A 119 1.55 0.90 -10.58
CA MET A 119 1.45 -0.40 -11.24
C MET A 119 0.74 -0.29 -12.58
N TYR A 120 1.32 -0.91 -13.61
CA TYR A 120 0.73 -1.01 -14.94
C TYR A 120 1.22 -2.27 -15.65
N VAL A 121 0.48 -2.66 -16.69
CA VAL A 121 0.91 -3.69 -17.64
C VAL A 121 1.00 -3.08 -19.04
N VAL A 122 1.91 -3.59 -19.85
CA VAL A 122 2.05 -3.23 -21.26
C VAL A 122 1.52 -4.40 -22.06
N VAL A 123 0.58 -4.11 -22.96
CA VAL A 123 -0.14 -5.12 -23.74
C VAL A 123 0.08 -4.86 -25.22
N ASP A 124 0.37 -5.93 -25.95
CA ASP A 124 0.32 -5.94 -27.40
C ASP A 124 -1.13 -6.18 -27.84
N GLU A 125 -1.73 -5.16 -28.44
CA GLU A 125 -3.10 -5.15 -28.94
C GLU A 125 -3.33 -6.22 -30.03
N SER A 126 -2.31 -6.53 -30.83
CA SER A 126 -2.44 -7.48 -31.93
C SER A 126 -2.53 -8.94 -31.47
N THR A 127 -1.97 -9.24 -30.31
CA THR A 127 -1.89 -10.59 -29.74
C THR A 127 -2.64 -10.73 -28.41
N SER A 128 -3.14 -9.63 -27.85
CA SER A 128 -3.63 -9.52 -26.47
C SER A 128 -2.62 -10.01 -25.42
N ALA A 129 -1.34 -10.09 -25.76
CA ALA A 129 -0.31 -10.62 -24.88
C ALA A 129 0.24 -9.51 -23.98
N VAL A 130 0.44 -9.82 -22.69
CA VAL A 130 1.19 -8.94 -21.79
C VAL A 130 2.67 -9.07 -22.10
N VAL A 131 3.26 -7.98 -22.62
CA VAL A 131 4.68 -7.93 -22.99
C VAL A 131 5.57 -7.41 -21.87
N HIS A 132 5.01 -6.64 -20.92
CA HIS A 132 5.73 -6.16 -19.75
C HIS A 132 4.77 -5.92 -18.57
N MET A 133 5.25 -6.15 -17.35
CA MET A 133 4.52 -5.85 -16.13
C MET A 133 5.40 -4.99 -15.22
N ASN A 134 4.95 -3.77 -14.94
CA ASN A 134 5.56 -2.94 -13.91
C ASN A 134 4.81 -3.15 -12.60
N THR A 135 5.21 -4.18 -11.87
CA THR A 135 4.65 -4.52 -10.56
C THR A 135 5.71 -4.36 -9.47
N ILE A 136 5.25 -4.15 -8.23
CA ILE A 136 6.10 -3.73 -7.10
C ILE A 136 7.10 -4.82 -6.67
N PHE A 137 6.92 -6.07 -7.09
CA PHE A 137 7.59 -7.23 -6.52
C PHE A 137 7.97 -8.28 -7.58
N MET A 138 8.87 -7.91 -8.51
CA MET A 138 9.52 -8.87 -9.40
C MET A 138 11.04 -8.86 -9.12
N ASN A 139 11.47 -9.67 -8.15
CA ASN A 139 12.86 -10.13 -7.98
C ASN A 139 12.81 -11.63 -7.66
N GLU A 140 13.75 -12.39 -8.23
CA GLU A 140 13.68 -13.84 -8.51
C GLU A 140 13.56 -14.81 -7.31
N ASP A 141 13.51 -14.36 -6.05
CA ASP A 141 13.56 -15.29 -4.89
C ASP A 141 12.48 -15.09 -3.83
N GLU A 142 11.47 -14.25 -4.05
CA GLU A 142 10.43 -14.04 -3.03
C GLU A 142 9.04 -13.98 -3.65
N TYR A 143 8.34 -15.12 -3.55
CA TYR A 143 6.92 -15.27 -3.82
C TYR A 143 6.10 -14.12 -3.23
N LEU A 144 5.78 -13.11 -4.04
CA LEU A 144 4.47 -12.47 -4.04
C LEU A 144 4.25 -11.54 -5.24
N ASP A 145 3.46 -12.08 -6.15
CA ASP A 145 2.72 -11.37 -7.18
C ASP A 145 1.42 -10.88 -6.51
N ILE A 146 1.21 -9.56 -6.45
CA ILE A 146 -0.12 -9.04 -6.10
C ILE A 146 -1.04 -9.58 -7.19
N ASP A 147 -2.12 -10.25 -6.81
CA ASP A 147 -3.01 -10.85 -7.79
C ASP A 147 -3.74 -9.74 -8.54
N ILE A 148 -3.24 -9.47 -9.74
CA ILE A 148 -3.82 -8.58 -10.74
C ILE A 148 -4.45 -9.37 -11.89
N GLY A 149 -4.51 -10.70 -11.79
CA GLY A 149 -4.96 -11.59 -12.86
C GLY A 149 -6.35 -11.22 -13.36
N LYS A 150 -7.25 -10.84 -12.46
CA LYS A 150 -8.62 -10.41 -12.79
C LYS A 150 -8.69 -9.15 -13.68
N TYR A 151 -7.65 -8.31 -13.68
CA TYR A 151 -7.57 -7.11 -14.53
C TYR A 151 -6.87 -7.36 -15.86
N ILE A 152 -6.21 -8.51 -16.00
CA ILE A 152 -5.51 -8.92 -17.21
C ILE A 152 -6.36 -9.89 -18.03
N SER A 153 -7.15 -10.75 -17.37
CA SER A 153 -7.83 -11.89 -18.00
C SER A 153 -9.20 -11.61 -18.63
N GLN A 154 -9.63 -10.34 -18.74
CA GLN A 154 -10.95 -10.00 -19.29
C GLN A 154 -10.98 -9.79 -20.82
N SER A 155 -9.87 -9.96 -21.54
CA SER A 155 -9.81 -9.71 -22.99
C SER A 155 -10.04 -10.98 -23.84
N ASN A 156 -11.25 -11.55 -23.78
CA ASN A 156 -11.76 -12.26 -24.97
C ASN A 156 -12.38 -11.29 -25.99
N GLU A 157 -12.55 -10.03 -25.62
CA GLU A 157 -12.77 -8.91 -26.54
C GLU A 157 -11.83 -7.76 -26.12
N PRO A 158 -10.98 -7.23 -27.02
CA PRO A 158 -10.10 -6.12 -26.72
C PRO A 158 -10.93 -4.83 -26.73
N GLN A 159 -11.73 -4.58 -25.70
CA GLN A 159 -12.24 -3.24 -25.45
C GLN A 159 -11.15 -2.46 -24.75
N LYS A 160 -10.33 -1.79 -25.56
CA LYS A 160 -9.50 -0.67 -25.13
C LYS A 160 -10.37 0.27 -24.29
N GLU A 161 -9.99 0.48 -23.05
CA GLU A 161 -10.72 1.39 -22.17
C GLU A 161 -10.21 2.82 -22.40
N GLU A 162 -11.05 3.82 -22.13
CA GLU A 162 -10.70 5.24 -22.27
C GLU A 162 -9.47 5.64 -21.43
N THR A 163 -9.14 4.84 -20.42
CA THR A 163 -8.02 5.08 -19.49
C THR A 163 -6.69 4.46 -19.95
N ASP A 164 -6.70 3.65 -21.01
CA ASP A 164 -5.50 3.01 -21.55
C ASP A 164 -4.63 4.02 -22.33
N ILE A 165 -3.32 3.96 -22.12
CA ILE A 165 -2.37 4.92 -22.69
C ILE A 165 -1.73 4.31 -23.94
N ARG A 166 -2.01 4.89 -25.11
CA ARG A 166 -1.42 4.43 -26.38
C ARG A 166 0.06 4.82 -26.46
N VAL A 167 0.92 3.84 -26.77
CA VAL A 167 2.37 4.03 -26.94
C VAL A 167 2.74 3.99 -28.41
N PHE A 168 2.39 2.89 -29.08
CA PHE A 168 2.63 2.62 -30.50
C PHE A 168 1.33 2.11 -31.15
N ASP A 169 1.38 1.82 -32.45
CA ASP A 169 0.20 1.41 -33.20
C ASP A 169 -0.49 0.16 -32.65
N SER A 170 0.27 -0.78 -32.07
CA SER A 170 -0.21 -2.03 -31.49
C SER A 170 0.17 -2.22 -30.02
N ILE A 171 0.68 -1.20 -29.33
CA ILE A 171 1.09 -1.31 -27.93
C ILE A 171 0.42 -0.23 -27.10
N TYR A 172 -0.20 -0.64 -26.01
CA TYR A 172 -0.76 0.25 -25.00
C TYR A 172 -0.34 -0.14 -23.59
N ILE A 173 -0.45 0.82 -22.69
CA ILE A 173 -0.23 0.65 -21.26
C ILE A 173 -1.60 0.65 -20.59
N ALA A 174 -1.86 -0.35 -19.78
CA ALA A 174 -3.03 -0.46 -18.93
C ALA A 174 -2.62 -0.23 -17.46
N PRO A 175 -2.83 0.99 -16.92
CA PRO A 175 -2.74 1.23 -15.50
C PRO A 175 -3.66 0.32 -14.69
N ILE A 176 -3.18 -0.31 -13.61
CA ILE A 176 -4.03 -1.21 -12.81
C ILE A 176 -5.07 -0.42 -12.01
N ILE A 177 -4.68 0.73 -11.47
CA ILE A 177 -5.54 1.57 -10.63
C ILE A 177 -6.77 2.11 -11.38
N THR A 178 -6.69 2.29 -12.70
CA THR A 178 -7.82 2.78 -13.52
C THR A 178 -8.78 1.67 -13.94
N LYS A 179 -8.44 0.40 -13.68
CA LYS A 179 -9.32 -0.76 -13.88
C LYS A 179 -10.25 -1.03 -12.69
N ILE A 180 -10.19 -0.20 -11.64
CA ILE A 180 -11.03 -0.32 -10.44
C ILE A 180 -11.72 0.99 -10.12
N ASP A 181 -12.85 0.92 -9.43
CA ASP A 181 -13.45 2.08 -8.82
C ASP A 181 -12.74 2.43 -7.50
N ALA A 182 -11.52 2.94 -7.60
CA ALA A 182 -10.69 3.31 -6.45
C ALA A 182 -11.39 4.32 -5.53
N SER A 183 -12.27 5.16 -6.09
CA SER A 183 -13.05 6.13 -5.31
C SER A 183 -14.05 5.47 -4.37
N ASP A 184 -14.71 4.39 -4.82
CA ASP A 184 -15.66 3.63 -4.03
C ASP A 184 -14.93 2.75 -3.00
N ILE A 185 -13.89 2.03 -3.44
CA ILE A 185 -13.09 1.12 -2.61
C ILE A 185 -12.48 1.84 -1.40
N LEU A 186 -12.06 3.09 -1.57
CA LEU A 186 -11.35 3.87 -0.54
C LEU A 186 -12.26 4.87 0.18
N MET A 187 -13.57 4.88 -0.11
CA MET A 187 -14.50 5.87 0.41
C MET A 187 -14.54 5.86 1.94
N CYS A 188 -14.58 4.68 2.57
CA CYS A 188 -14.60 4.56 4.03
C CYS A 188 -13.34 5.15 4.67
N GLU A 189 -12.17 4.82 4.13
CA GLU A 189 -10.87 5.24 4.64
C GLU A 189 -10.62 6.73 4.40
N MET A 190 -11.23 7.32 3.36
CA MET A 190 -11.23 8.77 3.13
C MET A 190 -12.00 9.54 4.22
N LEU A 191 -13.01 8.94 4.84
CA LEU A 191 -13.72 9.57 5.96
C LEU A 191 -12.84 9.68 7.22
N GLU A 192 -11.80 8.84 7.33
CA GLU A 192 -10.84 8.84 8.45
C GLU A 192 -9.68 9.84 8.24
N ILE A 193 -9.76 10.73 7.26
CA ILE A 193 -8.76 11.78 7.01
C ILE A 193 -8.93 12.89 8.03
N VAL A 194 -7.93 13.08 8.91
CA VAL A 194 -8.04 14.03 10.04
C VAL A 194 -6.84 14.98 10.14
N GLY A 195 -5.66 14.65 9.61
CA GLY A 195 -4.47 15.49 9.77
C GLY A 195 -4.00 16.23 8.51
N GLU A 196 -3.12 17.22 8.67
CA GLU A 196 -2.39 17.84 7.55
C GLU A 196 -1.54 16.80 6.79
N SER A 197 -0.94 15.84 7.49
CA SER A 197 -0.20 14.74 6.86
C SER A 197 -1.08 13.88 5.95
N ASP A 198 -2.36 13.73 6.29
CA ASP A 198 -3.32 12.99 5.49
C ASP A 198 -3.76 13.79 4.26
N VAL A 199 -4.02 15.10 4.44
CA VAL A 199 -4.27 16.03 3.33
C VAL A 199 -3.09 16.01 2.35
N GLN A 200 -1.87 16.06 2.86
CA GLN A 200 -0.67 15.94 2.03
C GLN A 200 -0.65 14.64 1.24
N MET A 201 -1.00 13.51 1.88
CA MET A 201 -1.08 12.22 1.21
C MET A 201 -2.08 12.25 0.05
N LEU A 202 -3.26 12.84 0.23
CA LEU A 202 -4.25 12.98 -0.85
C LEU A 202 -3.71 13.81 -2.02
N ILE A 203 -3.02 14.91 -1.73
CA ILE A 203 -2.38 15.73 -2.76
C ILE A 203 -1.24 14.97 -3.46
N ASP A 204 -0.47 14.17 -2.72
CA ASP A 204 0.61 13.34 -3.28
C ASP A 204 0.04 12.27 -4.22
N ILE A 205 -1.10 11.65 -3.87
CA ILE A 205 -1.82 10.70 -4.73
C ILE A 205 -2.24 11.36 -6.04
N CYS A 206 -2.83 12.57 -5.98
CA CYS A 206 -3.24 13.29 -7.19
C CYS A 206 -2.07 13.74 -8.06
N ASN A 207 -0.89 13.96 -7.47
CA ASN A 207 0.33 14.32 -8.17
C ASN A 207 1.13 13.11 -8.66
N ALA A 208 0.76 11.89 -8.28
CA ALA A 208 1.48 10.69 -8.68
C ALA A 208 1.46 10.55 -10.20
N ARG A 209 2.65 10.41 -10.79
CA ARG A 209 2.85 10.22 -12.23
C ARG A 209 3.51 8.87 -12.49
N PHE A 210 3.18 8.27 -13.62
CA PHE A 210 3.86 7.07 -14.06
C PHE A 210 5.33 7.36 -14.39
N GLU A 211 6.18 6.39 -14.08
CA GLU A 211 7.59 6.37 -14.48
C GLU A 211 7.74 5.23 -15.48
N PHE A 212 7.75 5.59 -16.77
CA PHE A 212 7.91 4.62 -17.85
C PHE A 212 9.40 4.41 -18.17
N PRO A 213 9.81 3.18 -18.56
CA PRO A 213 11.12 2.92 -19.12
C PRO A 213 11.45 3.88 -20.27
N PRO A 214 12.73 4.19 -20.49
CA PRO A 214 13.17 5.11 -21.55
C PRO A 214 12.52 4.81 -22.91
N ASP A 215 12.45 3.52 -23.27
CA ASP A 215 11.93 3.01 -24.54
C ASP A 215 10.44 3.31 -24.77
N ILE A 216 9.66 3.49 -23.70
CA ILE A 216 8.23 3.81 -23.71
C ILE A 216 8.00 5.32 -23.51
N SER A 217 8.87 5.95 -22.72
CA SER A 217 8.76 7.36 -22.32
C SER A 217 8.95 8.38 -23.44
N SER A 218 9.59 7.98 -24.55
CA SER A 218 9.74 8.85 -25.73
C SER A 218 8.43 9.04 -26.50
N SER A 219 7.53 8.06 -26.42
CA SER A 219 6.23 8.02 -27.11
C SER A 219 5.08 8.51 -26.23
N VAL A 220 5.16 8.27 -24.91
CA VAL A 220 4.15 8.69 -23.94
C VAL A 220 4.73 9.85 -23.15
N GLY A 221 4.15 11.05 -23.31
CA GLY A 221 4.61 12.25 -22.61
C GLY A 221 4.84 12.02 -21.11
N ARG A 222 5.80 12.74 -20.52
CA ARG A 222 6.27 12.48 -19.14
C ARG A 222 5.26 12.83 -18.02
N ASP A 223 4.11 13.38 -18.39
CA ASP A 223 3.16 13.99 -17.45
C ASP A 223 1.85 13.21 -17.30
N VAL A 224 1.88 11.90 -17.52
CA VAL A 224 0.71 11.03 -17.30
C VAL A 224 0.52 10.74 -15.82
N ARG A 225 -0.64 11.14 -15.28
CA ARG A 225 -1.03 10.90 -13.89
C ARG A 225 -1.47 9.45 -13.69
N CYS A 226 -1.26 8.95 -12.48
CA CYS A 226 -1.63 7.59 -12.11
C CYS A 226 -3.14 7.38 -11.99
N ILE A 227 -3.87 8.38 -11.51
CA ILE A 227 -5.28 8.25 -11.16
C ILE A 227 -6.18 8.91 -12.20
N ASP A 228 -7.40 8.39 -12.33
CA ASP A 228 -8.43 9.00 -13.18
C ASP A 228 -9.00 10.29 -12.56
N ASN A 229 -9.82 10.99 -13.35
CA ASN A 229 -10.45 12.25 -12.94
C ASN A 229 -11.47 12.06 -11.81
N LYS A 230 -12.15 10.91 -11.73
CA LYS A 230 -13.16 10.63 -10.71
C LYS A 230 -12.48 10.52 -9.34
N PHE A 231 -11.48 9.66 -9.22
CA PHE A 231 -10.72 9.45 -8.01
C PHE A 231 -9.94 10.71 -7.60
N MET A 232 -9.36 11.44 -8.57
CA MET A 232 -8.73 12.74 -8.31
C MET A 232 -9.71 13.74 -7.69
N THR A 233 -10.93 13.83 -8.23
CA THR A 233 -11.97 14.71 -7.71
C THR A 233 -12.35 14.33 -6.29
N CYS A 234 -12.53 13.03 -6.00
CA CYS A 234 -12.81 12.54 -4.64
C CYS A 234 -11.71 12.91 -3.64
N CYS A 235 -10.44 12.70 -4.01
CA CYS A 235 -9.29 13.09 -3.19
C CYS A 235 -9.27 14.59 -2.90
N MET A 236 -9.48 15.42 -3.93
CA MET A 236 -9.44 16.88 -3.81
C MET A 236 -10.60 17.44 -2.99
N LEU A 237 -11.82 16.94 -3.18
CA LEU A 237 -12.97 17.34 -2.36
C LEU A 237 -12.78 16.97 -0.89
N THR A 238 -12.25 15.77 -0.62
CA THR A 238 -11.95 15.31 0.74
C THR A 238 -10.86 16.18 1.38
N ALA A 239 -9.79 16.47 0.64
CA ALA A 239 -8.72 17.36 1.08
C ALA A 239 -9.23 18.77 1.38
N ALA A 240 -10.02 19.37 0.47
CA ALA A 240 -10.57 20.72 0.63
C ALA A 240 -11.47 20.82 1.86
N ARG A 241 -12.40 19.87 2.01
CA ARG A 241 -13.27 19.77 3.20
C ARG A 241 -12.44 19.72 4.48
N ARG A 242 -11.38 18.91 4.49
CA ARG A 242 -10.57 18.76 5.71
C ARG A 242 -9.77 20.02 6.01
N VAL A 243 -9.18 20.65 5.01
CA VAL A 243 -8.42 21.90 5.14
C VAL A 243 -9.28 23.04 5.66
N CYS A 244 -10.52 23.17 5.20
CA CYS A 244 -11.47 24.13 5.75
C CYS A 244 -11.68 23.90 7.25
N GLY A 245 -11.82 22.64 7.68
CA GLY A 245 -11.90 22.29 9.10
C GLY A 245 -10.60 22.51 9.90
N LEU A 246 -9.45 22.64 9.24
CA LEU A 246 -8.16 22.98 9.85
C LEU A 246 -7.88 24.49 9.84
N ASN A 247 -8.75 25.31 9.22
CA ASN A 247 -8.56 26.76 9.02
C ASN A 247 -7.22 27.11 8.37
N ASN A 248 -6.70 26.26 7.48
CA ASN A 248 -5.39 26.46 6.86
C ASN A 248 -5.51 26.92 5.40
N LEU A 249 -5.58 28.24 5.20
CA LEU A 249 -5.75 28.86 3.88
C LEU A 249 -4.63 28.53 2.89
N GLY A 250 -3.41 28.27 3.37
CA GLY A 250 -2.28 27.91 2.51
C GLY A 250 -2.50 26.58 1.78
N TRP A 251 -3.02 25.58 2.48
CA TRP A 251 -3.40 24.30 1.86
C TRP A 251 -4.59 24.46 0.93
N LEU A 252 -5.56 25.32 1.28
CA LEU A 252 -6.73 25.52 0.44
C LEU A 252 -6.32 26.12 -0.90
N LYS A 253 -5.45 27.13 -0.87
CA LYS A 253 -4.86 27.71 -2.07
C LYS A 253 -4.15 26.64 -2.91
N ARG A 254 -3.33 25.80 -2.31
CA ARG A 254 -2.62 24.71 -3.03
C ARG A 254 -3.57 23.70 -3.70
N ILE A 255 -4.73 23.43 -3.09
CA ILE A 255 -5.76 22.56 -3.67
C ILE A 255 -6.47 23.25 -4.84
N LEU A 256 -6.75 24.56 -4.72
CA LEU A 256 -7.39 25.34 -5.77
C LEU A 256 -6.47 25.61 -6.96
N ASP A 257 -5.17 25.77 -6.70
CA ASP A 257 -4.13 25.93 -7.72
C ASP A 257 -3.80 24.60 -8.44
N PHE A 258 -4.45 23.50 -8.06
CA PHE A 258 -4.21 22.20 -8.68
C PHE A 258 -4.78 22.17 -10.10
N GLU A 259 -3.93 21.95 -11.09
CA GLU A 259 -4.35 21.90 -12.48
C GLU A 259 -5.23 20.67 -12.72
N PHE A 260 -6.53 20.90 -12.83
CA PHE A 260 -7.48 19.92 -13.33
C PHE A 260 -7.38 19.91 -14.85
N ASN A 261 -6.91 18.80 -15.42
CA ASN A 261 -6.93 18.60 -16.87
C ASN A 261 -8.34 18.19 -17.30
N VAL A 262 -9.32 19.00 -16.92
CA VAL A 262 -10.73 18.76 -17.16
C VAL A 262 -11.14 19.77 -18.21
N ASN A 263 -11.08 19.33 -19.47
CA ASN A 263 -11.98 19.88 -20.48
C ASN A 263 -13.38 19.51 -20.01
N PHE A 264 -13.98 20.31 -19.13
CA PHE A 264 -15.38 20.17 -18.80
C PHE A 264 -16.14 20.47 -20.09
N PRO A 265 -16.83 19.50 -20.71
CA PRO A 265 -17.75 19.81 -21.79
C PRO A 265 -19.01 20.34 -21.12
N PHE A 266 -18.96 21.58 -20.64
CA PHE A 266 -20.20 22.29 -20.36
C PHE A 266 -20.74 22.75 -21.73
N GLN A 267 -21.56 21.90 -22.34
CA GLN A 267 -22.60 22.32 -23.27
C GLN A 267 -23.95 22.18 -22.58
#